data_AF-A0A3M1J7H1-F1
#
_entry.id   AF-A0A3M1J7H1-F1
#
_cell.length_a   1.000
_cell.length_b   1.000
_cell.length_c   1.000
_cell.angle_alpha   90.00
_cell.angle_beta   90.00
_cell.angle_gamma   90.00
#
_symmetry.space_group_name_H-M   'P 1'
#
loop_
_entity.id
_entity.type
_entity.pdbx_description
1 polymer ?
#
loop_
_entity_poly.entity_id
_entity_poly.type
_entity_poly.pdbx_seq_one_letter_code
_entity_poly.pdbx_strand_id
1 'polypeptide(L)'
;MEASANVTPTTPGDQQPRIQRIAQNLLNTLLVPVLAVFSALVIGGIIIVVTDAAVWAAFRDGGIAEGLAAVWHSVATAYGALFSGALGDANAISESLVASTPYIFAGLAVAVGFRGGLFNIGGEGQLLVAAGVSVVIGYSFDLPAIIHLPLAFLGGVLGGAIY
;
A
#
# COMPACT_ATOMS: atom_id res chain seq x y z
N MET A 1 -5.35 14.54 -65.05
CA MET A 1 -6.31 14.15 -64.00
C MET A 1 -5.50 13.71 -62.80
N GLU A 2 -5.49 14.56 -61.79
CA GLU A 2 -4.51 14.64 -60.72
C GLU A 2 -4.67 13.47 -59.73
N ALA A 3 -3.55 12.79 -59.45
CA ALA A 3 -3.45 11.87 -58.33
C ALA A 3 -3.38 12.71 -57.04
N SER A 4 -4.53 12.93 -56.42
CA SER A 4 -4.66 13.61 -55.13
C SER A 4 -3.91 12.82 -54.06
N ALA A 5 -2.79 13.37 -53.59
CA ALA A 5 -2.03 12.85 -52.47
C ALA A 5 -2.91 12.91 -51.21
N ASN A 6 -3.38 11.75 -50.76
CA ASN A 6 -4.11 11.60 -49.51
C ASN A 6 -3.13 11.79 -48.33
N VAL A 7 -2.87 13.05 -47.98
CA VAL A 7 -2.16 13.39 -46.74
C VAL A 7 -3.09 12.99 -45.60
N THR A 8 -2.82 11.83 -45.00
CA THR A 8 -3.50 11.44 -43.77
C THR A 8 -3.16 12.51 -42.72
N PRO A 9 -4.13 13.23 -42.15
CA PRO A 9 -3.84 14.23 -41.13
C PRO A 9 -3.15 13.53 -39.97
N THR A 10 -1.90 13.91 -39.69
CA THR A 10 -1.21 13.47 -38.49
C THR A 10 -1.98 14.02 -37.30
N THR A 11 -2.46 13.13 -36.44
CA THR A 11 -3.16 13.51 -35.21
C THR A 11 -2.25 14.47 -34.41
N PRO A 12 -2.74 15.63 -33.92
CA PRO A 12 -1.93 16.65 -33.22
C PRO A 12 -1.14 16.17 -31.98
N GLY A 13 -1.33 14.92 -31.54
CA GLY A 13 -0.61 14.31 -30.42
C GLY A 13 0.85 13.91 -30.71
N ASP A 14 1.30 13.96 -31.96
CA ASP A 14 2.65 13.51 -32.32
C ASP A 14 3.78 14.54 -32.11
N GLN A 15 3.45 15.74 -31.62
CA GLN A 15 4.42 16.82 -31.38
C GLN A 15 4.77 17.06 -29.90
N GLN A 16 4.39 16.17 -28.98
CA GLN A 16 4.87 16.29 -27.59
C GLN A 16 6.35 15.86 -27.51
N PRO A 17 7.27 16.74 -27.09
CA PRO A 17 8.67 16.36 -26.86
C PRO A 17 8.75 15.18 -25.89
N ARG A 18 9.67 14.23 -26.12
CA ARG A 18 9.80 12.98 -25.32
C ARG A 18 9.78 13.23 -23.80
N ILE A 19 10.32 14.35 -23.36
CA ILE A 19 10.36 14.79 -21.95
C ILE A 19 8.94 15.04 -21.39
N GLN A 20 8.04 15.66 -22.16
CA GLN A 20 6.67 15.92 -21.71
C GLN A 20 5.86 14.63 -21.56
N ARG A 21 6.01 13.68 -22.50
CA ARG A 21 5.36 12.36 -22.40
C ARG A 21 5.83 11.57 -21.17
N ILE A 22 7.14 11.58 -20.89
CA ILE A 22 7.70 10.92 -19.70
C ILE A 22 7.19 11.60 -18.43
N ALA A 23 7.22 12.93 -18.36
CA ALA A 23 6.75 13.68 -17.20
C ALA A 23 5.26 13.41 -16.91
N GLN A 24 4.41 13.40 -17.93
CA GLN A 24 2.97 13.11 -17.76
C GLN A 24 2.72 11.66 -17.31
N ASN A 25 3.47 10.70 -17.86
CA ASN A 25 3.36 9.30 -17.44
C ASN A 25 3.80 9.10 -15.98
N LEU A 26 4.90 9.73 -15.57
CA LEU A 26 5.37 9.69 -14.18
C LEU A 26 4.38 10.37 -13.24
N LEU A 27 3.84 11.53 -13.64
CA LEU A 27 2.84 12.25 -12.88
C LEU A 27 1.61 11.38 -12.65
N ASN A 28 1.00 10.82 -13.70
CA ASN A 28 -0.19 9.98 -13.56
C ASN A 28 0.07 8.69 -12.78
N THR A 29 1.25 8.08 -12.94
CA THR A 29 1.64 6.85 -12.22
C THR A 29 1.81 7.09 -10.73
N LEU A 30 2.35 8.24 -10.33
CA LEU A 30 2.56 8.59 -8.92
C LEU A 30 1.34 9.26 -8.29
N LEU A 31 0.57 10.02 -9.07
CA LEU A 31 -0.60 10.75 -8.60
C LEU A 31 -1.64 9.80 -8.03
N VAL A 32 -1.90 8.65 -8.65
CA VAL A 32 -2.90 7.70 -8.12
C VAL A 32 -2.52 7.17 -6.73
N PRO A 33 -1.33 6.60 -6.49
CA PRO A 33 -0.88 6.22 -5.14
C PRO A 33 -0.85 7.39 -4.15
N VAL A 34 -0.37 8.56 -4.56
CA VAL A 34 -0.29 9.74 -3.68
C VAL A 34 -1.68 10.20 -3.26
N LEU A 35 -2.64 10.24 -4.19
CA LEU A 35 -4.03 10.58 -3.87
C LEU A 35 -4.69 9.53 -2.98
N ALA A 36 -4.36 8.24 -3.17
CA ALA A 36 -4.84 7.17 -2.30
C ALA A 36 -4.32 7.34 -0.87
N VAL A 37 -3.01 7.59 -0.70
CA VAL A 37 -2.40 7.87 0.61
C VAL A 37 -3.00 9.11 1.25
N PHE A 38 -3.15 10.20 0.49
CA PHE A 38 -3.77 11.43 0.97
C PHE A 38 -5.21 11.18 1.45
N SER A 39 -6.01 10.47 0.66
CA SER A 39 -7.39 10.14 1.01
C SER A 39 -7.45 9.25 2.24
N ALA A 40 -6.56 8.26 2.36
CA ALA A 40 -6.47 7.39 3.53
C ALA A 40 -6.12 8.18 4.80
N LEU A 41 -5.19 9.15 4.70
CA LEU A 41 -4.89 10.05 5.81
C LEU A 41 -6.13 10.86 6.17
N VAL A 42 -6.79 11.55 5.23
CA VAL A 42 -8.01 12.34 5.53
C VAL A 42 -9.08 11.51 6.25
N ILE A 43 -9.37 10.30 5.75
CA ILE A 43 -10.34 9.40 6.37
C ILE A 43 -9.86 8.99 7.78
N GLY A 44 -8.58 8.64 7.94
CA GLY A 44 -7.99 8.34 9.23
C GLY A 44 -8.11 9.50 10.22
N GLY A 45 -7.93 10.73 9.77
CA GLY A 45 -8.07 11.94 10.59
C GLY A 45 -9.51 12.13 11.07
N ILE A 46 -10.49 11.90 10.19
CA ILE A 46 -11.91 11.90 10.56
C ILE A 46 -12.18 10.81 11.61
N ILE A 47 -11.65 9.60 11.41
CA ILE A 47 -11.82 8.49 12.37
C ILE A 47 -11.21 8.85 13.73
N ILE A 48 -10.01 9.43 13.76
CA ILE A 48 -9.36 9.88 15.00
C ILE A 48 -10.27 10.88 15.73
N VAL A 49 -10.77 11.90 15.03
CA VAL A 49 -11.65 12.92 15.61
C VAL A 49 -12.95 12.32 16.14
N VAL A 50 -13.57 11.41 15.38
CA VAL A 50 -14.85 10.81 15.76
C VAL A 50 -14.69 9.85 16.95
N THR A 51 -13.55 9.18 17.06
CA THR A 51 -13.33 8.18 18.13
C THR A 51 -12.70 8.78 19.40
N ASP A 52 -12.18 10.00 19.35
CA ASP A 52 -11.55 10.65 20.51
C ASP A 52 -12.56 11.32 21.45
N ALA A 53 -12.74 10.75 22.64
CA ALA A 53 -13.63 11.27 23.67
C ALA A 53 -13.23 12.67 24.17
N ALA A 54 -11.93 13.02 24.17
CA ALA A 54 -11.45 14.32 24.60
C ALA A 54 -11.88 15.43 23.62
N VAL A 55 -11.89 15.13 22.32
CA VAL A 55 -12.40 16.06 21.30
C VAL A 55 -13.88 16.36 21.54
N TRP A 56 -14.69 15.33 21.80
CA TRP A 56 -16.12 15.50 22.09
C TRP A 56 -16.40 16.20 23.43
N ALA A 57 -15.54 16.04 24.43
CA ALA A 57 -15.63 16.79 25.68
C ALA A 57 -15.33 18.28 25.45
N ALA A 58 -14.25 18.58 24.73
CA ALA A 58 -13.85 19.95 24.41
C ALA A 58 -14.93 20.73 23.64
N PHE A 59 -15.62 20.08 22.69
CA PHE A 59 -16.75 20.72 21.99
C PHE A 59 -17.97 20.97 22.89
N ARG A 60 -18.23 20.09 23.86
CA ARG A 60 -19.39 20.21 24.77
C ARG A 60 -19.16 21.27 25.85
N ASP A 61 -17.98 21.27 26.46
CA ASP A 61 -17.69 22.05 27.66
C ASP A 61 -16.98 23.38 27.33
N GLY A 62 -16.14 23.38 26.30
CA GLY A 62 -15.24 24.48 25.91
C GLY A 62 -15.68 25.29 24.68
N GLY A 63 -16.74 24.85 24.00
CA GLY A 63 -17.23 25.45 22.77
C GLY A 63 -16.33 25.20 21.55
N ILE A 64 -16.58 25.94 20.47
CA ILE A 64 -16.00 25.64 19.14
C ILE A 64 -14.48 25.82 19.11
N ALA A 65 -13.95 26.86 19.76
CA ALA A 65 -12.51 27.15 19.73
C ALA A 65 -11.69 26.04 20.41
N GLU A 66 -12.12 25.58 21.59
CA GLU A 66 -11.47 24.50 22.33
C GLU A 66 -11.66 23.15 21.64
N GLY A 67 -12.85 22.90 21.06
CA GLY A 67 -13.10 21.71 20.23
C GLY A 67 -12.16 21.62 19.02
N LEU A 68 -11.96 22.71 18.27
CA LEU A 68 -11.03 22.74 17.14
C LEU A 68 -9.57 22.58 17.58
N ALA A 69 -9.18 23.16 18.72
CA ALA A 69 -7.85 22.96 19.29
C ALA A 69 -7.62 21.48 19.69
N ALA A 70 -8.64 20.83 20.28
CA ALA A 70 -8.59 19.42 20.63
C ALA A 70 -8.49 18.52 19.38
N VAL A 71 -9.23 18.83 18.31
CA VAL A 71 -9.11 18.15 17.00
C VAL A 71 -7.66 18.20 16.50
N TRP A 72 -7.07 19.40 16.48
CA TRP A 72 -5.70 19.57 16.03
C TRP A 72 -4.72 18.77 16.87
N HIS A 73 -4.82 18.85 18.19
CA HIS A 73 -3.94 18.13 19.12
C HIS A 73 -4.06 16.61 18.95
N SER A 74 -5.29 16.08 18.87
CA SER A 74 -5.55 14.65 18.70
C SER A 74 -4.97 14.11 17.39
N VAL A 75 -5.29 14.76 16.27
CA VAL A 75 -4.81 14.36 14.94
C VAL A 75 -3.29 14.47 14.83
N ALA A 76 -2.71 15.57 15.31
CA ALA A 76 -1.25 15.76 15.29
C ALA A 76 -0.52 14.74 16.16
N THR A 77 -1.07 14.40 17.32
CA THR A 77 -0.49 13.39 18.23
C THR A 77 -0.57 12.00 17.61
N ALA A 78 -1.73 11.62 17.06
CA ALA A 78 -1.93 10.32 16.42
C ALA A 78 -1.00 10.11 15.22
N TYR A 79 -0.90 11.10 14.31
CA TYR A 79 0.03 11.00 13.19
C TYR A 79 1.49 11.14 13.60
N GLY A 80 1.79 11.93 14.63
CA GLY A 80 3.14 12.01 15.21
C GLY A 80 3.57 10.65 15.78
N ALA A 81 2.67 9.97 16.48
CA ALA A 81 2.90 8.61 16.98
C ALA A 81 3.06 7.60 15.84
N LEU A 82 2.24 7.67 14.79
CA LEU A 82 2.36 6.82 13.60
C LEU A 82 3.71 7.02 12.91
N PHE A 83 4.13 8.28 12.72
CA PHE A 83 5.42 8.60 12.11
C PHE A 83 6.59 8.12 12.98
N SER A 84 6.54 8.36 14.28
CA SER A 84 7.57 7.89 15.21
C SER A 84 7.62 6.36 15.28
N GLY A 85 6.47 5.68 15.26
CA GLY A 85 6.40 4.22 15.25
C GLY A 85 6.93 3.59 13.97
N ALA A 86 6.83 4.29 12.83
CA ALA A 86 7.32 3.79 11.56
C ALA A 86 8.78 4.16 11.26
N LEU A 87 9.20 5.38 11.64
CA LEU A 87 10.45 5.99 11.18
C LEU A 87 11.28 6.64 12.30
N GLY A 88 10.83 6.57 13.57
CA GLY A 88 11.44 7.31 14.67
C GLY A 88 12.86 6.88 15.04
N ASP A 89 13.20 5.61 14.81
CA ASP A 89 14.53 5.07 15.04
C ASP A 89 14.86 3.90 14.09
N ALA A 90 16.07 3.34 14.21
CA ALA A 90 16.52 2.24 13.36
C ALA A 90 15.70 0.95 13.54
N ASN A 91 15.19 0.68 14.74
CA ASN A 91 14.37 -0.50 15.00
C ASN A 91 12.97 -0.33 14.40
N ALA A 92 12.36 0.84 14.57
CA ALA A 92 11.07 1.21 13.95
C ALA A 92 11.11 1.08 12.42
N ILE A 93 12.20 1.56 11.80
CA ILE A 93 12.42 1.39 10.35
C ILE A 93 12.56 -0.08 10.00
N SER A 94 13.35 -0.84 10.76
CA SER A 94 13.55 -2.27 10.52
C SER A 94 12.23 -3.04 10.62
N GLU A 95 11.42 -2.78 11.64
CA GLU A 95 10.11 -3.42 11.83
C GLU A 95 9.15 -3.05 10.71
N SER A 96 9.11 -1.77 10.31
CA SER A 96 8.31 -1.31 9.17
C SER A 96 8.71 -1.99 7.86
N LEU A 97 10.01 -2.19 7.62
CA LEU A 97 10.50 -2.91 6.45
C LEU A 97 10.15 -4.41 6.52
N VAL A 98 10.32 -5.05 7.67
CA VAL A 98 9.95 -6.46 7.88
C VAL A 98 8.46 -6.67 7.62
N ALA A 99 7.62 -5.77 8.12
CA ALA A 99 6.17 -5.83 7.92
C ALA A 99 5.77 -5.53 6.46
N SER A 100 6.35 -4.49 5.84
CA SER A 100 5.93 -4.04 4.50
C SER A 100 6.45 -4.90 3.35
N THR A 101 7.62 -5.54 3.51
CA THR A 101 8.25 -6.38 2.47
C THR A 101 7.30 -7.44 1.90
N PRO A 102 6.64 -8.31 2.70
CA PRO A 102 5.73 -9.31 2.15
C PRO A 102 4.53 -8.68 1.42
N TYR A 103 3.99 -7.56 1.92
CA TYR A 103 2.88 -6.86 1.27
C TYR A 103 3.28 -6.22 -0.07
N ILE A 104 4.51 -5.69 -0.18
CA ILE A 104 5.04 -5.18 -1.45
C ILE A 104 5.10 -6.31 -2.48
N PHE A 105 5.66 -7.47 -2.10
CA PHE A 105 5.72 -8.64 -2.98
C PHE A 105 4.33 -9.18 -3.35
N ALA A 106 3.38 -9.20 -2.41
CA ALA A 106 2.01 -9.59 -2.72
C ALA A 106 1.32 -8.62 -3.67
N GLY A 107 1.50 -7.31 -3.50
CA GLY A 107 1.00 -6.30 -4.43
C GLY A 107 1.56 -6.48 -5.85
N LEU A 108 2.86 -6.77 -5.95
CA LEU A 108 3.53 -7.12 -7.21
C LEU A 108 2.94 -8.40 -7.83
N ALA A 109 2.73 -9.45 -7.04
CA ALA A 109 2.14 -10.71 -7.51
C ALA A 109 0.70 -10.53 -8.02
N VAL A 110 -0.13 -9.77 -7.28
CA VAL A 110 -1.50 -9.45 -7.67
C VAL A 110 -1.53 -8.59 -8.94
N ALA A 111 -0.62 -7.62 -9.08
CA ALA A 111 -0.51 -6.80 -10.28
C ALA A 111 -0.21 -7.64 -11.54
N VAL A 112 0.58 -8.71 -11.42
CA VAL A 112 0.82 -9.66 -12.52
C VAL A 112 -0.48 -10.39 -12.90
N GLY A 113 -1.28 -10.83 -11.93
CA GLY A 113 -2.58 -11.46 -12.17
C GLY A 113 -3.57 -10.53 -12.88
N PHE A 114 -3.66 -9.27 -12.45
CA PHE A 114 -4.53 -8.28 -13.08
C PHE A 114 -4.15 -7.97 -14.54
N ARG A 115 -2.86 -8.05 -14.91
CA ARG A 115 -2.44 -7.93 -16.32
C ARG A 115 -2.98 -9.05 -17.21
N GLY A 116 -3.26 -10.22 -16.64
CA GLY A 116 -3.91 -11.34 -17.33
C GLY A 116 -5.44 -11.31 -17.28
N GLY A 117 -6.06 -10.26 -16.71
CA GLY A 117 -7.50 -10.18 -16.50
C GLY A 117 -8.04 -11.04 -15.35
N LEU A 118 -7.16 -11.63 -14.54
CA LEU A 118 -7.54 -12.44 -13.39
C LEU A 118 -7.76 -11.57 -12.17
N PHE A 119 -8.95 -11.62 -11.59
CA PHE A 119 -9.29 -10.90 -10.37
C PHE A 119 -8.84 -11.70 -9.13
N ASN A 120 -7.90 -11.17 -8.35
CA ASN A 120 -7.45 -11.78 -7.10
C ASN A 120 -7.89 -10.92 -5.90
N ILE A 121 -8.77 -11.47 -5.05
CA ILE A 121 -9.20 -10.86 -3.77
C ILE A 121 -8.55 -11.57 -2.56
N GLY A 122 -8.09 -12.80 -2.74
CA GLY A 122 -7.60 -13.67 -1.67
C GLY A 122 -6.13 -13.48 -1.30
N GLY A 123 -5.39 -12.57 -1.96
CA GLY A 123 -3.94 -12.44 -1.81
C GLY A 123 -3.45 -12.29 -0.36
N GLU A 124 -4.18 -11.56 0.49
CA GLU A 124 -3.86 -11.44 1.92
C GLU A 124 -4.02 -12.79 2.65
N GLY A 125 -5.07 -13.55 2.33
CA GLY A 125 -5.26 -14.89 2.88
C GLY A 125 -4.21 -15.88 2.38
N GLN A 126 -3.81 -15.78 1.11
CA GLN A 126 -2.72 -16.60 0.54
C GLN A 126 -1.39 -16.32 1.25
N LEU A 127 -1.08 -15.06 1.54
CA LEU A 127 0.07 -14.69 2.37
C LEU A 127 -0.02 -15.28 3.78
N LEU A 128 -1.17 -15.14 4.45
CA LEU A 128 -1.37 -15.64 5.81
C LEU A 128 -1.26 -17.16 5.89
N VAL A 129 -1.87 -17.89 4.96
CA VAL A 129 -1.79 -19.36 4.90
C VAL A 129 -0.39 -19.82 4.54
N ALA A 130 0.28 -19.17 3.59
CA ALA A 130 1.67 -19.48 3.25
C ALA A 130 2.60 -19.31 4.45
N ALA A 131 2.46 -18.21 5.19
CA ALA A 131 3.22 -17.96 6.41
C ALA A 131 2.90 -19.01 7.49
N GLY A 132 1.62 -19.30 7.72
CA GLY A 132 1.18 -20.31 8.70
C GLY A 132 1.74 -21.70 8.40
N VAL A 133 1.63 -22.17 7.17
CA VAL A 133 2.17 -23.49 6.76
C VAL A 133 3.69 -23.52 6.88
N SER A 134 4.38 -22.45 6.49
CA SER A 134 5.84 -22.34 6.64
C SER A 134 6.27 -22.44 8.11
N VAL A 135 5.56 -21.77 9.03
CA VAL A 135 5.81 -21.84 10.47
C VAL A 135 5.54 -23.24 11.02
N VAL A 136 4.43 -23.88 10.62
CA VAL A 136 4.10 -25.24 11.05
C VAL A 136 5.21 -26.21 10.64
N ILE A 137 5.69 -26.14 9.40
CA ILE A 137 6.80 -27.00 8.95
C ILE A 137 8.11 -26.64 9.66
N GLY A 138 8.37 -25.35 9.86
CA GLY A 138 9.53 -24.84 10.60
C GLY A 138 9.62 -25.39 12.02
N TYR A 139 8.47 -25.58 12.68
CA TYR A 139 8.39 -26.07 14.05
C TYR A 139 8.23 -27.60 14.16
N SER A 140 7.56 -28.25 13.19
CA SER A 140 7.15 -29.66 13.32
C SER A 140 8.24 -30.68 12.98
N PHE A 141 9.26 -30.26 12.24
CA PHE A 141 10.35 -31.15 11.81
C PHE A 141 11.67 -30.66 12.38
N ASP A 142 12.60 -31.57 12.66
CA ASP A 142 13.97 -31.25 13.03
C ASP A 142 14.90 -31.80 11.93
N LEU A 143 15.23 -30.95 10.97
CA LEU A 143 15.95 -31.30 9.75
C LEU A 143 17.20 -30.42 9.60
N PRO A 144 18.25 -30.88 8.91
CA PRO A 144 19.37 -30.01 8.56
C PRO A 144 18.88 -28.78 7.79
N ALA A 145 19.42 -27.59 8.09
CA ALA A 145 18.95 -26.31 7.55
C ALA A 145 18.82 -26.29 6.01
N ILE A 146 19.70 -27.00 5.31
CA ILE A 146 19.71 -27.11 3.85
C ILE A 146 18.40 -27.73 3.31
N ILE A 147 17.77 -28.63 4.06
CA ILE A 147 16.54 -29.32 3.65
C ILE A 147 15.32 -28.66 4.30
N HIS A 148 15.45 -28.23 5.55
CA HIS A 148 14.36 -27.64 6.31
C HIS A 148 13.85 -26.35 5.68
N LEU A 149 14.77 -25.48 5.24
CA LEU A 149 14.44 -24.15 4.71
C LEU A 149 13.70 -24.25 3.36
N PRO A 150 14.15 -25.05 2.37
CA PRO A 150 13.37 -25.33 1.17
C PRO A 150 12.03 -26.02 1.45
N LEU A 151 11.96 -26.95 2.40
CA LEU A 151 10.72 -27.65 2.74
C LEU A 151 9.67 -26.67 3.30
N ALA A 152 10.07 -25.80 4.23
CA ALA A 152 9.19 -24.77 4.78
C ALA A 152 8.72 -23.79 3.70
N PHE A 153 9.64 -23.33 2.84
CA PHE A 153 9.31 -22.43 1.72
C PHE A 153 8.32 -23.07 0.74
N LEU A 154 8.60 -24.30 0.27
CA LEU A 154 7.72 -25.00 -0.68
C LEU A 154 6.38 -25.34 -0.04
N GLY A 155 6.35 -25.72 1.23
CA GLY A 155 5.11 -25.92 1.96
C GLY A 155 4.28 -24.64 2.04
N GLY A 156 4.90 -23.50 2.32
CA GLY A 156 4.24 -22.19 2.26
C GLY A 156 3.67 -21.87 0.88
N VAL A 157 4.44 -22.09 -0.18
CA VAL A 157 3.98 -21.91 -1.57
C VAL A 157 2.76 -22.78 -1.87
N LEU A 158 2.79 -24.06 -1.49
CA LEU A 158 1.67 -24.97 -1.69
C LEU A 158 0.45 -24.58 -0.84
N GLY A 159 0.66 -24.20 0.41
CA GLY A 159 -0.38 -23.74 1.31
C GLY A 159 -1.10 -22.50 0.76
N GLY A 160 -0.33 -21.50 0.34
CA GLY A 160 -0.88 -20.29 -0.28
C GLY A 160 -1.55 -20.54 -1.64
N ALA A 161 -1.09 -21.53 -2.41
CA ALA A 161 -1.68 -21.87 -3.70
C ALA A 161 -3.03 -22.62 -3.60
N ILE A 162 -3.27 -23.33 -2.49
CA ILE A 162 -4.50 -24.10 -2.27
C ILE A 162 -5.64 -23.22 -1.73
N TYR A 163 -5.32 -22.10 -1.09
CA TYR A 163 -6.29 -21.16 -0.52
C TYR A 163 -6.84 -20.16 -1.56
#